data_AF-A0AAW8JMA6-F1
#
_entry.id   AF-A0AAW8JMA6-F1
#
_cell.length_a   1.000
_cell.length_b   1.000
_cell.length_c   1.000
_cell.angle_alpha   90.00
_cell.angle_beta   90.00
_cell.angle_gamma   90.00
#
_symmetry.space_group_name_H-M   'P 1'
#
loop_
_entity.id
_entity.type
_entity.pdbx_description
1 polymer ?
#
loop_
_entity_poly.entity_id
_entity_poly.type
_entity_poly.pdbx_seq_one_letter_code
_entity_poly.pdbx_strand_id
1 'polypeptide(L)'
;MKKHLLALLISSVVTTTFAEQIPLQFSTGVDESAVAMKTRFIQEYSHPDAKQVSKNEFVEKYSAQYIALFKQRKNVNQVQFIKYEQDKLDAMIAKHREMSMKQAHVRFSIIDANKDQKITLNEYQNIGTKNFNTLDKNQDGLLNQDDLKLDQKEQVTHEGSKLKSPIGMPTPNTIQDYIDQYANGRDYLTYAQYLMEREKQFDLTDLNKDHVLDENEYIAEFSKRYEENIANAKGKQQAFAIARFNAIANSNKTINQEDVKKFAEQLFDYWDSDKQGSIQIQP
;
A
#
# COMPACT_ATOMS: atom_id res chain seq x y z
N MET A 1 -36.72 -15.46 -3.76
CA MET A 1 -36.10 -14.19 -3.33
C MET A 1 -34.59 -14.35 -3.49
N LYS A 2 -34.04 -13.83 -4.59
CA LYS A 2 -32.62 -13.98 -4.96
C LYS A 2 -31.78 -13.02 -4.11
N LYS A 3 -30.77 -13.54 -3.41
CA LYS A 3 -29.77 -12.75 -2.69
C LYS A 3 -28.82 -12.16 -3.73
N HIS A 4 -28.82 -10.85 -3.91
CA HIS A 4 -27.81 -10.16 -4.71
C HIS A 4 -26.54 -9.98 -3.87
N LEU A 5 -25.58 -10.87 -4.13
CA LEU A 5 -24.18 -10.71 -3.76
C LEU A 5 -23.60 -9.66 -4.72
N LEU A 6 -23.35 -8.44 -4.25
CA LEU A 6 -22.67 -7.42 -5.06
C LEU A 6 -21.16 -7.69 -4.98
N ALA A 7 -20.69 -8.64 -5.79
CA ALA A 7 -19.29 -8.77 -6.14
C ALA A 7 -18.98 -7.72 -7.20
N LEU A 8 -18.33 -6.62 -6.82
CA LEU A 8 -17.86 -5.60 -7.74
C LEU A 8 -16.63 -6.14 -8.49
N LEU A 9 -16.88 -6.87 -9.58
CA LEU A 9 -15.87 -7.19 -10.59
C LEU A 9 -15.59 -5.92 -11.40
N ILE A 10 -14.51 -5.23 -11.05
CA ILE A 10 -14.00 -4.10 -11.82
C ILE A 10 -13.23 -4.69 -13.02
N SER A 11 -13.88 -4.72 -14.18
CA SER A 11 -13.19 -4.90 -15.47
C SER A 11 -13.06 -3.53 -16.11
N SER A 12 -12.00 -2.80 -15.75
CA SER A 12 -11.65 -1.53 -16.38
C SER A 12 -10.59 -1.77 -17.47
N VAL A 13 -11.00 -1.61 -18.73
CA VAL A 13 -10.07 -1.38 -19.83
C VAL A 13 -9.76 0.11 -19.82
N VAL A 14 -8.68 0.48 -19.12
CA VAL A 14 -8.11 1.83 -19.18
C VAL A 14 -7.02 1.79 -20.24
N THR A 15 -7.12 2.65 -21.25
CA THR A 15 -6.01 2.93 -22.16
C THR A 15 -4.98 3.75 -21.39
N THR A 16 -4.10 3.06 -20.65
CA THR A 16 -2.94 3.66 -20.02
C THR A 16 -1.89 3.98 -21.08
N THR A 17 -1.44 5.23 -21.14
CA THR A 17 -0.06 5.53 -21.55
C THR A 17 0.85 4.55 -20.81
N PHE A 18 1.58 3.69 -21.51
CA PHE A 18 2.43 2.66 -20.91
C PHE A 18 3.58 3.32 -20.13
N ALA A 19 3.32 3.73 -18.89
CA ALA A 19 4.35 3.69 -17.86
C ALA A 19 4.81 2.24 -17.83
N GLU A 20 6.11 2.02 -18.02
CA GLU A 20 6.71 0.69 -18.10
C GLU A 20 6.29 -0.13 -16.87
N GLN A 21 5.41 -1.13 -17.08
CA GLN A 21 4.96 -1.97 -15.98
C GLN A 21 6.14 -2.80 -15.50
N ILE A 22 6.67 -2.44 -14.33
CA ILE A 22 7.76 -3.16 -13.70
C ILE A 22 7.31 -4.62 -13.50
N PRO A 23 8.03 -5.61 -14.06
CA PRO A 23 7.65 -7.00 -13.89
C PRO A 23 7.61 -7.37 -12.41
N LEU A 24 6.60 -8.14 -12.00
CA LEU A 24 6.34 -8.43 -10.59
C LEU A 24 7.56 -9.06 -9.90
N GLN A 25 8.29 -9.92 -10.62
CA GLN A 25 9.52 -10.53 -10.15
C GLN A 25 10.69 -9.55 -9.97
N PHE A 26 10.63 -8.32 -10.47
CA PHE A 26 11.65 -7.29 -10.22
C PHE A 26 11.18 -6.18 -9.27
N SER A 27 9.90 -6.21 -8.87
CA SER A 27 9.33 -5.22 -7.94
C SER A 27 9.63 -5.51 -6.47
N THR A 28 9.10 -4.69 -5.56
CA THR A 28 9.09 -4.90 -4.10
C THR A 28 7.84 -5.66 -3.62
N GLY A 29 6.92 -6.02 -4.52
CA GLY A 29 5.62 -6.61 -4.19
C GLY A 29 4.57 -5.58 -3.75
N VAL A 30 4.92 -4.30 -3.75
CA VAL A 30 4.04 -3.16 -3.45
C VAL A 30 3.82 -2.34 -4.72
N ASP A 31 2.61 -1.80 -4.88
CA ASP A 31 2.27 -0.91 -5.99
C ASP A 31 2.78 0.52 -5.71
N GLU A 32 3.97 0.82 -6.23
CA GLU A 32 4.68 2.08 -6.02
C GLU A 32 5.51 2.47 -7.26
N SER A 33 5.93 3.73 -7.35
CA SER A 33 6.72 4.20 -8.50
C SER A 33 8.10 3.54 -8.55
N ALA A 34 8.74 3.55 -9.72
CA ALA A 34 10.11 3.06 -9.89
C ALA A 34 11.10 3.72 -8.90
N VAL A 35 10.93 5.02 -8.66
CA VAL A 35 11.75 5.79 -7.69
C VAL A 35 11.52 5.31 -6.25
N ALA A 36 10.27 5.07 -5.87
CA ALA A 36 9.94 4.54 -4.54
C ALA A 36 10.50 3.12 -4.34
N MET A 37 10.41 2.26 -5.37
CA MET A 37 11.01 0.92 -5.32
C MET A 37 12.54 0.97 -5.17
N LYS A 38 13.23 1.80 -5.97
CA LYS A 38 14.69 2.01 -5.83
C LYS A 38 15.05 2.49 -4.42
N THR A 39 14.34 3.49 -3.92
CA THR A 39 14.52 4.01 -2.55
C THR A 39 14.36 2.90 -1.52
N ARG A 40 13.32 2.07 -1.62
CA ARG A 40 13.09 0.95 -0.71
C ARG A 40 14.25 -0.05 -0.75
N PHE A 41 14.69 -0.46 -1.93
CA PHE A 41 15.81 -1.38 -2.10
C PHE A 41 17.10 -0.84 -1.47
N ILE A 42 17.37 0.45 -1.67
CA ILE A 42 18.52 1.12 -1.07
C ILE A 42 18.43 1.10 0.47
N GLN A 43 17.27 1.45 1.04
CA GLN A 43 17.08 1.48 2.48
C GLN A 43 17.11 0.08 3.12
N GLU A 44 16.50 -0.91 2.48
CA GLU A 44 16.41 -2.29 2.98
C GLU A 44 17.74 -3.02 2.89
N TYR A 45 18.50 -2.80 1.81
CA TYR A 45 19.76 -3.49 1.54
C TYR A 45 20.99 -2.61 1.74
N SER A 46 20.87 -1.47 2.40
CA SER A 46 22.01 -0.69 2.88
C SER A 46 21.78 -0.21 4.31
N HIS A 47 21.49 1.06 4.53
CA HIS A 47 21.09 1.65 5.79
C HIS A 47 19.96 2.68 5.55
N PRO A 48 19.14 3.03 6.57
CA PRO A 48 17.95 3.88 6.39
C PRO A 48 18.21 5.22 5.69
N ASP A 49 19.39 5.80 5.86
CA ASP A 49 19.79 7.08 5.28
C ASP A 49 20.62 6.92 3.98
N ALA A 50 20.67 5.72 3.40
CA ALA A 50 21.40 5.47 2.16
C ALA A 50 20.78 6.20 0.99
N LYS A 51 21.66 6.72 0.14
CA LYS A 51 21.31 7.24 -1.19
C LYS A 51 21.65 6.25 -2.31
N GLN A 52 22.41 5.20 -1.98
CA GLN A 52 22.83 4.18 -2.92
C GLN A 52 23.09 2.85 -2.23
N VAL A 53 23.06 1.76 -2.99
CA VAL A 53 23.51 0.42 -2.55
C VAL A 53 24.37 -0.22 -3.62
N SER A 54 25.51 -0.79 -3.24
CA SER A 54 26.42 -1.48 -4.16
C SER A 54 25.92 -2.88 -4.52
N LYS A 55 26.37 -3.44 -5.66
CA LYS A 55 26.02 -4.81 -6.07
C LYS A 55 26.32 -5.85 -4.99
N ASN A 56 27.51 -5.80 -4.39
CA ASN A 56 27.93 -6.76 -3.39
C ASN A 56 27.05 -6.69 -2.14
N GLU A 57 26.80 -5.48 -1.62
CA GLU A 57 25.96 -5.28 -0.44
C GLU A 57 24.50 -5.72 -0.69
N PHE A 58 23.96 -5.36 -1.86
CA PHE A 58 22.62 -5.75 -2.26
C PHE A 58 22.48 -7.28 -2.31
N VAL A 59 23.37 -7.96 -3.05
CA VAL A 59 23.32 -9.42 -3.24
C VAL A 59 23.51 -10.15 -1.92
N GLU A 60 24.43 -9.69 -1.07
CA GLU A 60 24.67 -10.28 0.24
C GLU A 60 23.43 -10.16 1.13
N LYS A 61 22.87 -8.95 1.31
CA LYS A 61 21.73 -8.73 2.19
C LYS A 61 20.44 -9.35 1.66
N TYR A 62 20.20 -9.29 0.34
CA TYR A 62 19.07 -9.98 -0.28
C TYR A 62 19.13 -11.49 -0.02
N SER A 63 20.28 -12.12 -0.31
CA SER A 63 20.46 -13.56 -0.14
C SER A 63 20.36 -13.97 1.34
N ALA A 64 20.85 -13.12 2.25
CA ALA A 64 20.81 -13.37 3.69
C ALA A 64 19.37 -13.56 4.23
N GLN A 65 18.37 -12.91 3.64
CA GLN A 65 16.97 -13.03 4.05
C GLN A 65 16.42 -14.46 3.89
N TYR A 66 17.00 -15.26 3.01
CA TYR A 66 16.57 -16.62 2.71
C TYR A 66 17.44 -17.70 3.35
N ILE A 67 18.49 -17.34 4.11
CA ILE A 67 19.33 -18.34 4.79
C ILE A 67 18.50 -19.26 5.68
N ALA A 68 17.55 -18.70 6.43
CA ALA A 68 16.68 -19.46 7.32
C ALA A 68 15.80 -20.49 6.59
N LEU A 69 15.35 -20.17 5.37
CA LEU A 69 14.54 -21.04 4.52
C LEU A 69 15.26 -22.36 4.20
N PHE A 70 16.58 -22.30 3.98
CA PHE A 70 17.37 -23.46 3.58
C PHE A 70 18.01 -24.24 4.73
N LYS A 71 17.83 -23.81 5.99
CA LYS A 71 18.42 -24.49 7.16
C LYS A 71 17.96 -25.94 7.30
N GLN A 72 16.69 -26.21 7.03
CA GLN A 72 16.10 -27.55 7.16
C GLN A 72 16.23 -28.37 5.86
N ARG A 73 16.23 -27.72 4.71
CA ARG A 73 16.23 -28.36 3.39
C ARG A 73 17.08 -27.54 2.42
N LYS A 74 18.07 -28.19 1.80
CA LYS A 74 18.94 -27.54 0.80
C LYS A 74 18.18 -27.12 -0.47
N ASN A 75 17.16 -27.89 -0.85
CA ASN A 75 16.31 -27.61 -2.00
C ASN A 75 14.87 -27.38 -1.53
N VAL A 76 14.26 -26.29 -1.98
CA VAL A 76 12.94 -25.83 -1.54
C VAL A 76 12.02 -25.72 -2.75
N ASN A 77 10.81 -26.26 -2.66
CA ASN A 77 9.81 -26.17 -3.73
C ASN A 77 8.94 -24.91 -3.59
N GLN A 78 8.09 -24.65 -4.59
CA GLN A 78 7.26 -23.44 -4.63
C GLN A 78 6.34 -23.32 -3.41
N VAL A 79 5.70 -24.41 -2.98
CA VAL A 79 4.77 -24.40 -1.84
C VAL A 79 5.50 -24.00 -0.55
N GLN A 80 6.71 -24.51 -0.34
CA GLN A 80 7.52 -24.19 0.82
C GLN A 80 8.02 -22.74 0.80
N PHE A 81 8.43 -22.23 -0.37
CA PHE A 81 8.83 -20.84 -0.53
C PHE A 81 7.68 -19.87 -0.25
N ILE A 82 6.50 -20.13 -0.83
CA ILE A 82 5.30 -19.32 -0.59
C ILE A 82 4.93 -19.34 0.89
N LYS A 83 5.00 -20.51 1.54
CA LYS A 83 4.70 -20.62 2.98
C LYS A 83 5.66 -19.78 3.82
N TYR A 84 6.95 -19.77 3.50
CA TYR A 84 7.94 -18.95 4.19
C TYR A 84 7.66 -17.45 4.06
N GLU A 85 7.31 -16.98 2.85
CA GLU A 85 6.95 -15.59 2.62
C GLU A 85 5.61 -15.22 3.31
N GLN A 86 4.64 -16.13 3.33
CA GLN A 86 3.39 -15.95 4.07
C GLN A 86 3.64 -15.84 5.58
N ASP A 87 4.52 -16.67 6.15
CA ASP A 87 4.85 -16.61 7.58
C ASP A 87 5.52 -15.28 7.97
N LYS A 88 6.41 -14.76 7.12
CA LYS A 88 6.99 -13.42 7.29
C LYS A 88 5.92 -12.33 7.27
N LEU A 89 5.01 -12.39 6.30
CA LEU A 89 3.91 -11.43 6.18
C LEU A 89 2.96 -11.52 7.39
N ASP A 90 2.59 -12.71 7.83
CA ASP A 90 1.70 -12.93 8.98
C ASP A 90 2.31 -12.37 10.28
N ALA A 91 3.61 -12.57 10.48
CA ALA A 91 4.32 -11.98 11.61
C ALA A 91 4.32 -10.44 11.57
N MET A 92 4.45 -9.85 10.39
CA MET A 92 4.38 -8.39 10.19
C MET A 92 2.97 -7.86 10.45
N ILE A 93 1.94 -8.56 9.95
CA ILE A 93 0.53 -8.25 10.19
C ILE A 93 0.21 -8.28 11.69
N ALA A 94 0.65 -9.32 12.39
CA ALA A 94 0.40 -9.46 13.83
C ALA A 94 0.94 -8.26 14.62
N LYS A 95 2.17 -7.80 14.30
CA LYS A 95 2.76 -6.61 14.92
C LYS A 95 2.01 -5.33 14.58
N HIS A 96 1.59 -5.18 13.33
CA HIS A 96 0.95 -3.95 12.86
C HIS A 96 -0.52 -3.82 13.29
N ARG A 97 -1.21 -4.95 13.47
CA ARG A 97 -2.63 -5.00 13.85
C ARG A 97 -2.88 -4.26 15.16
N GLU A 98 -2.10 -4.54 16.20
CA GLU A 98 -2.27 -3.90 17.51
C GLU A 98 -2.13 -2.37 17.42
N MET A 99 -1.09 -1.89 16.72
CA MET A 99 -0.88 -0.45 16.52
C MET A 99 -2.02 0.18 15.71
N SER A 100 -2.53 -0.52 14.70
CA SER A 100 -3.63 -0.03 13.87
C SER A 100 -4.91 0.13 14.69
N MET A 101 -5.21 -0.84 15.57
CA MET A 101 -6.37 -0.76 16.46
C MET A 101 -6.25 0.39 17.45
N LYS A 102 -5.07 0.57 18.06
CA LYS A 102 -4.80 1.71 18.94
C LYS A 102 -5.00 3.05 18.23
N GLN A 103 -4.55 3.15 16.96
CA GLN A 103 -4.76 4.34 16.14
C GLN A 103 -6.24 4.61 15.83
N ALA A 104 -7.08 3.58 15.70
CA ALA A 104 -8.51 3.75 15.49
C ALA A 104 -9.18 4.41 16.71
N HIS A 105 -8.85 3.99 17.93
CA HIS A 105 -9.33 4.64 19.16
C HIS A 105 -8.91 6.11 19.27
N VAL A 106 -7.65 6.41 18.91
CA VAL A 106 -7.16 7.79 18.86
C VAL A 106 -7.94 8.60 17.82
N ARG A 107 -8.20 8.06 16.64
CA ARG A 107 -8.99 8.73 15.59
C ARG A 107 -10.43 8.98 16.03
N PHE A 108 -11.06 8.01 16.69
CA PHE A 108 -12.39 8.19 17.29
C PHE A 108 -12.39 9.40 18.23
N SER A 109 -11.43 9.44 19.16
CA SER A 109 -11.29 10.53 20.15
C SER A 109 -10.98 11.91 19.55
N ILE A 110 -10.42 11.95 18.33
CA ILE A 110 -10.17 13.20 17.59
C ILE A 110 -11.44 13.70 16.89
N ILE A 111 -12.29 12.78 16.42
CA ILE A 111 -13.54 13.13 15.72
C ILE A 111 -14.62 13.50 16.73
N ASP A 112 -14.71 12.80 17.86
CA ASP A 112 -15.54 13.13 19.02
C ASP A 112 -15.01 14.41 19.71
N ALA A 113 -15.38 15.56 19.14
CA ALA A 113 -14.81 16.84 19.49
C ALA A 113 -15.34 17.35 20.85
N ASN A 114 -16.61 17.04 21.15
CA ASN A 114 -17.25 17.43 22.40
C ASN A 114 -17.01 16.43 23.55
N LYS A 115 -16.42 15.25 23.26
CA LYS A 115 -16.06 14.18 24.20
C LYS A 115 -17.27 13.53 24.87
N ASP A 116 -18.38 13.42 24.15
CA ASP A 116 -19.60 12.75 24.63
C ASP A 116 -19.65 11.25 24.28
N GLN A 117 -18.55 10.71 23.75
CA GLN A 117 -18.39 9.31 23.31
C GLN A 117 -19.29 8.94 22.13
N LYS A 118 -19.73 9.93 21.36
CA LYS A 118 -20.50 9.76 20.14
C LYS A 118 -19.92 10.65 19.06
N ILE A 119 -19.98 10.18 17.82
CA ILE A 119 -19.64 10.98 16.65
C ILE A 119 -20.95 11.31 15.93
N THR A 120 -21.28 12.59 15.89
CA THR A 120 -22.38 13.08 15.06
C THR A 120 -21.97 13.17 13.58
N LEU A 121 -22.95 13.17 12.67
CA LEU A 121 -22.68 13.40 11.25
C LEU A 121 -21.94 14.72 11.01
N ASN A 122 -22.29 15.76 11.78
CA ASN A 122 -21.62 17.06 11.69
C ASN A 122 -20.12 16.96 12.04
N GLU A 123 -19.77 16.30 13.15
CA GLU A 123 -18.37 16.08 13.53
C GLU A 123 -17.62 15.23 12.50
N TYR A 124 -18.27 14.16 12.02
CA TYR A 124 -17.72 13.29 10.98
C TYR A 124 -17.42 14.04 9.68
N GLN A 125 -18.32 14.94 9.26
CA GLN A 125 -18.15 15.75 8.06
C GLN A 125 -17.14 16.87 8.26
N ASN A 126 -17.09 17.52 9.43
CA ASN A 126 -16.14 18.59 9.73
C ASN A 126 -14.68 18.16 9.56
N ILE A 127 -14.34 16.93 10.00
CA ILE A 127 -13.01 16.36 9.76
C ILE A 127 -12.77 16.11 8.27
N GLY A 128 -13.80 15.64 7.56
CA GLY A 128 -13.76 15.47 6.11
C GLY A 128 -13.45 16.77 5.38
N THR A 129 -14.19 17.83 5.68
CA THR A 129 -14.05 19.17 5.09
C THR A 129 -12.65 19.74 5.30
N LYS A 130 -12.09 19.61 6.51
CA LYS A 130 -10.72 20.05 6.78
C LYS A 130 -9.70 19.35 5.86
N ASN A 131 -9.87 18.04 5.66
CA ASN A 131 -8.98 17.29 4.78
C ASN A 131 -9.15 17.69 3.31
N PHE A 132 -10.40 17.86 2.84
CA PHE A 132 -10.67 18.30 1.47
C PHE A 132 -10.03 19.66 1.18
N ASN A 133 -10.25 20.64 2.06
CA ASN A 133 -9.69 21.98 1.91
C ASN A 133 -8.15 22.02 1.96
N THR A 134 -7.51 21.01 2.53
CA THR A 134 -6.04 20.89 2.53
C THR A 134 -5.51 20.44 1.16
N LEU A 135 -6.34 19.71 0.40
CA LEU A 135 -6.01 19.14 -0.91
C LEU A 135 -6.47 20.02 -2.07
N ASP A 136 -7.54 20.80 -1.88
CA ASP A 136 -8.07 21.79 -2.83
C ASP A 136 -7.17 23.04 -2.80
N LYS A 137 -6.12 23.03 -3.61
CA LYS A 137 -5.04 24.02 -3.57
C LYS A 137 -5.47 25.36 -4.14
N ASN A 138 -6.34 25.34 -5.15
CA ASN A 138 -6.85 26.55 -5.78
C ASN A 138 -8.18 27.05 -5.16
N GLN A 139 -8.74 26.30 -4.21
CA GLN A 139 -9.97 26.60 -3.46
C GLN A 139 -11.20 26.75 -4.36
N ASP A 140 -11.27 25.96 -5.44
CA ASP A 140 -12.38 25.98 -6.39
C ASP A 140 -13.50 24.98 -6.06
N GLY A 141 -13.35 24.19 -4.99
CA GLY A 141 -14.31 23.18 -4.55
C GLY A 141 -14.21 21.85 -5.32
N LEU A 142 -13.14 21.66 -6.10
CA LEU A 142 -12.82 20.44 -6.84
C LEU A 142 -11.46 19.93 -6.39
N LEU A 143 -11.27 18.61 -6.47
CA LEU A 143 -9.94 18.01 -6.50
C LEU A 143 -9.72 17.48 -7.90
N ASN A 144 -8.71 17.99 -8.60
CA ASN A 144 -8.42 17.63 -9.99
C ASN A 144 -6.93 17.77 -10.35
N GLN A 145 -6.63 17.74 -11.65
CA GLN A 145 -5.26 17.86 -12.16
C GLN A 145 -4.60 19.21 -11.89
N ASP A 146 -5.36 20.29 -11.74
CA ASP A 146 -4.82 21.60 -11.43
C ASP A 146 -4.32 21.66 -9.98
N ASP A 147 -5.01 21.01 -9.04
CA ASP A 147 -4.50 20.82 -7.67
C ASP A 147 -3.22 19.98 -7.67
N LEU A 148 -3.17 18.90 -8.46
CA LEU A 148 -1.96 18.07 -8.59
C LEU A 148 -0.76 18.89 -9.09
N LYS A 149 -0.97 19.79 -10.07
CA LYS A 149 0.10 20.67 -10.58
C LYS A 149 0.57 21.68 -9.54
N LEU A 150 -0.33 22.13 -8.66
CA LEU A 150 -0.01 23.04 -7.57
C LEU A 150 0.71 22.30 -6.42
N ASP A 151 0.29 21.08 -6.11
CA ASP A 151 0.90 20.23 -5.08
C ASP A 151 2.31 19.75 -5.49
N GLN A 152 2.53 19.42 -6.77
CA GLN A 152 3.86 19.05 -7.28
C GLN A 152 4.90 20.16 -7.14
N LYS A 153 4.51 21.44 -7.18
CA LYS A 153 5.42 22.56 -6.91
C LYS A 153 5.87 22.61 -5.45
N GLU A 154 5.10 22.02 -4.54
CA GLU A 154 5.44 21.88 -3.11
C GLU A 154 6.17 20.56 -2.80
N GLN A 155 5.99 19.51 -3.61
CA GLN A 155 6.49 18.15 -3.36
C GLN A 155 7.90 17.81 -3.91
N VAL A 156 8.57 18.70 -4.66
CA VAL A 156 9.94 18.48 -5.18
C VAL A 156 10.95 18.12 -4.06
N THR A 157 10.61 18.29 -2.79
CA THR A 157 11.45 17.94 -1.64
C THR A 157 11.09 16.64 -0.88
N HIS A 158 10.00 15.92 -1.21
CA HIS A 158 9.51 14.84 -0.31
C HIS A 158 8.99 13.53 -0.95
N GLU A 159 9.06 13.33 -2.27
CA GLU A 159 8.59 12.08 -2.92
C GLU A 159 9.23 10.79 -2.35
N GLY A 160 10.41 10.87 -1.73
CA GLY A 160 11.08 9.73 -1.10
C GLY A 160 10.62 9.36 0.32
N SER A 161 9.66 10.07 0.92
CA SER A 161 9.47 10.05 2.39
C SER A 161 8.31 9.21 2.93
N LYS A 162 7.44 8.63 2.08
CA LYS A 162 6.36 7.74 2.55
C LYS A 162 6.28 6.46 1.73
N LEU A 163 7.20 5.53 2.02
CA LEU A 163 7.10 4.15 1.54
C LEU A 163 5.72 3.57 1.92
N LYS A 164 4.95 3.14 0.91
CA LYS A 164 3.63 2.56 1.15
C LYS A 164 3.81 1.26 1.96
N SER A 165 3.06 1.15 3.06
CA SER A 165 3.01 -0.10 3.82
C SER A 165 2.06 -1.07 3.12
N PRO A 166 2.48 -2.31 2.82
CA PRO A 166 1.60 -3.30 2.18
C PRO A 166 0.42 -3.72 3.06
N ILE A 167 0.50 -3.47 4.37
CA ILE A 167 -0.51 -3.86 5.37
C ILE A 167 -1.11 -2.67 6.12
N GLY A 168 -0.73 -1.45 5.73
CA GLY A 168 -1.30 -0.22 6.29
C GLY A 168 -2.75 -0.05 5.88
N MET A 169 -3.53 0.69 6.69
CA MET A 169 -4.89 1.04 6.29
C MET A 169 -4.87 1.79 4.96
N PRO A 170 -5.75 1.45 4.00
CA PRO A 170 -5.92 2.21 2.78
C PRO A 170 -6.68 3.49 3.15
N THR A 171 -5.92 4.52 3.51
CA THR A 171 -6.45 5.88 3.70
C THR A 171 -5.98 6.73 2.53
N PRO A 172 -6.89 7.47 1.89
CA PRO A 172 -6.49 8.36 0.82
C PRO A 172 -5.68 9.49 1.45
N ASN A 173 -4.47 9.70 0.95
CA ASN A 173 -3.52 10.69 1.50
C ASN A 173 -3.02 11.66 0.42
N THR A 174 -3.27 11.36 -0.85
CA THR A 174 -2.95 12.21 -2.00
C THR A 174 -4.23 12.63 -2.72
N ILE A 175 -4.18 13.71 -3.50
CA ILE A 175 -5.29 14.15 -4.35
C ILE A 175 -5.80 12.99 -5.22
N GLN A 176 -4.88 12.22 -5.83
CA GLN A 176 -5.23 11.08 -6.68
C GLN A 176 -5.96 9.98 -5.89
N ASP A 177 -5.51 9.63 -4.67
CA ASP A 177 -6.20 8.62 -3.87
C ASP A 177 -7.65 9.04 -3.55
N TYR A 178 -7.90 10.33 -3.30
CA TYR A 178 -9.25 10.85 -3.07
C TYR A 178 -10.13 10.74 -4.32
N ILE A 179 -9.58 11.10 -5.49
CA ILE A 179 -10.29 10.97 -6.76
C ILE A 179 -10.62 9.50 -7.02
N ASP A 180 -9.63 8.60 -6.93
CA ASP A 180 -9.81 7.16 -7.16
C ASP A 180 -10.87 6.56 -6.23
N GLN A 181 -10.91 6.99 -4.97
CA GLN A 181 -11.83 6.46 -3.99
C GLN A 181 -13.26 7.04 -4.09
N TYR A 182 -13.42 8.34 -4.34
CA TYR A 182 -14.70 9.03 -4.19
C TYR A 182 -15.29 9.60 -5.50
N ALA A 183 -14.51 9.73 -6.57
CA ALA A 183 -14.97 10.36 -7.81
C ALA A 183 -15.89 9.47 -8.66
N ASN A 184 -16.06 8.20 -8.28
CA ASN A 184 -16.87 7.20 -8.99
C ASN A 184 -16.44 7.04 -10.46
N GLY A 185 -15.11 6.97 -10.70
CA GLY A 185 -14.53 6.75 -12.03
C GLY A 185 -14.38 8.02 -12.88
N ARG A 186 -14.50 9.21 -12.28
CA ARG A 186 -14.17 10.49 -12.92
C ARG A 186 -12.76 10.94 -12.54
N ASP A 187 -12.18 11.80 -13.37
CA ASP A 187 -10.86 12.38 -13.16
C ASP A 187 -10.87 13.61 -12.21
N TYR A 188 -12.02 13.90 -11.61
CA TYR A 188 -12.19 14.98 -10.64
C TYR A 188 -13.20 14.59 -9.56
N LEU A 189 -13.00 15.11 -8.36
CA LEU A 189 -13.89 14.93 -7.21
C LEU A 189 -14.44 16.28 -6.76
N THR A 190 -15.76 16.44 -6.72
CA THR A 190 -16.36 17.67 -6.15
C THR A 190 -16.52 17.56 -4.64
N TYR A 191 -16.48 18.70 -3.94
CA TYR A 191 -16.73 18.76 -2.51
C TYR A 191 -18.07 18.10 -2.10
N ALA A 192 -19.15 18.38 -2.85
CA ALA A 192 -20.46 17.80 -2.58
C ALA A 192 -20.49 16.26 -2.73
N GLN A 193 -19.78 15.73 -3.73
CA GLN A 193 -19.68 14.27 -3.92
C GLN A 193 -18.90 13.63 -2.80
N TYR A 194 -17.79 14.25 -2.40
CA TYR A 194 -17.00 13.79 -1.28
C TYR A 194 -17.82 13.73 0.02
N LEU A 195 -18.58 14.78 0.36
CA LEU A 195 -19.47 14.75 1.53
C LEU A 195 -20.56 13.69 1.41
N MET A 196 -21.15 13.52 0.22
CA MET A 196 -22.18 12.51 -0.02
C MET A 196 -21.64 11.09 0.19
N GLU A 197 -20.45 10.77 -0.32
CA GLU A 197 -19.85 9.44 -0.08
C GLU A 197 -19.51 9.23 1.39
N ARG A 198 -19.06 10.27 2.09
CA ARG A 198 -18.83 10.21 3.55
C ARG A 198 -20.12 9.96 4.33
N GLU A 199 -21.21 10.64 3.98
CA GLU A 199 -22.52 10.43 4.61
C GLU A 199 -22.99 8.99 4.41
N LYS A 200 -22.83 8.42 3.21
CA LYS A 200 -23.11 7.00 2.97
C LYS A 200 -22.28 6.09 3.88
N GLN A 201 -20.99 6.39 4.10
CA GLN A 201 -20.16 5.60 5.01
C GLN A 201 -20.60 5.74 6.48
N PHE A 202 -21.00 6.95 6.89
CA PHE A 202 -21.58 7.19 8.21
C PHE A 202 -22.82 6.33 8.40
N ASP A 203 -23.78 6.39 7.47
CA ASP A 203 -25.00 5.61 7.51
C ASP A 203 -24.75 4.10 7.49
N LEU A 204 -23.72 3.62 6.79
CA LEU A 204 -23.34 2.21 6.80
C LEU A 204 -22.71 1.76 8.13
N THR A 205 -22.08 2.69 8.84
CA THR A 205 -21.41 2.43 10.12
C THR A 205 -22.41 2.50 11.28
N ASP A 206 -23.39 3.40 11.20
CA ASP A 206 -24.52 3.48 12.13
C ASP A 206 -25.42 2.26 11.95
N LEU A 207 -25.16 1.22 12.74
CA LEU A 207 -25.86 -0.06 12.62
C LEU A 207 -27.22 0.00 13.30
N ASN A 208 -27.32 0.76 14.38
CA ASN A 208 -28.52 0.86 15.21
C ASN A 208 -29.51 1.94 14.70
N LYS A 209 -29.10 2.79 13.77
CA LYS A 209 -29.86 3.88 13.14
C LYS A 209 -30.26 5.00 14.12
N ASP A 210 -29.40 5.32 15.08
CA ASP A 210 -29.60 6.41 16.03
C ASP A 210 -28.98 7.75 15.58
N HIS A 211 -28.42 7.80 14.37
CA HIS A 211 -27.78 8.95 13.74
C HIS A 211 -26.53 9.47 14.45
N VAL A 212 -25.92 8.64 15.30
CA VAL A 212 -24.59 8.85 15.85
C VAL A 212 -23.76 7.58 15.67
N LEU A 213 -22.44 7.70 15.71
CA LEU A 213 -21.56 6.53 15.78
C LEU A 213 -21.01 6.44 17.19
N ASP A 214 -21.25 5.33 17.87
CA ASP A 214 -20.50 5.02 19.07
C ASP A 214 -19.10 4.44 18.74
N GLU A 215 -18.26 4.32 19.76
CA GLU A 215 -16.89 3.81 19.57
C GLU A 215 -16.90 2.35 19.05
N ASN A 216 -17.86 1.53 19.46
CA ASN A 216 -17.90 0.13 19.02
C ASN A 216 -18.26 0.03 17.54
N GLU A 217 -19.22 0.81 17.07
CA GLU A 217 -19.59 0.90 15.64
C GLU A 217 -18.42 1.38 14.80
N TYR A 218 -17.74 2.46 15.24
CA TYR A 218 -16.56 2.99 14.57
C TYR A 218 -15.42 1.96 14.49
N ILE A 219 -15.11 1.30 15.60
CA ILE A 219 -14.02 0.30 15.68
C ILE A 219 -14.38 -0.96 14.90
N ALA A 220 -15.66 -1.35 14.85
CA ALA A 220 -16.12 -2.49 14.08
C ALA A 220 -15.99 -2.25 12.57
N GLU A 221 -16.39 -1.08 12.07
CA GLU A 221 -16.15 -0.69 10.66
C GLU A 221 -14.66 -0.71 10.35
N PHE A 222 -13.86 -0.04 11.18
CA PHE A 222 -12.42 0.06 10.97
C PHE A 222 -11.77 -1.33 10.92
N SER A 223 -12.14 -2.20 11.86
CA SER A 223 -11.63 -3.58 11.95
C SER A 223 -11.97 -4.36 10.69
N LYS A 224 -13.22 -4.28 10.21
CA LYS A 224 -13.66 -4.96 8.99
C LYS A 224 -12.85 -4.50 7.78
N ARG A 225 -12.70 -3.19 7.57
CA ARG A 225 -11.90 -2.63 6.47
C ARG A 225 -10.43 -3.02 6.58
N TYR A 226 -9.87 -3.05 7.79
CA TYR A 226 -8.50 -3.48 8.02
C TYR A 226 -8.29 -4.95 7.63
N GLU A 227 -9.24 -5.82 7.98
CA GLU A 227 -9.18 -7.25 7.62
C GLU A 227 -9.34 -7.50 6.13
N GLU A 228 -10.24 -6.79 5.47
CA GLU A 228 -10.40 -6.83 4.00
C GLU A 228 -9.10 -6.41 3.30
N ASN A 229 -8.45 -5.34 3.79
CA ASN A 229 -7.17 -4.90 3.27
C ASN A 229 -6.05 -5.93 3.49
N ILE A 230 -5.99 -6.56 4.67
CA ILE A 230 -5.06 -7.66 4.93
C ILE A 230 -5.30 -8.82 3.96
N ALA A 231 -6.55 -9.20 3.72
CA ALA A 231 -6.88 -10.27 2.79
C ALA A 231 -6.40 -9.95 1.36
N ASN A 232 -6.60 -8.71 0.92
CA ASN A 232 -6.09 -8.23 -0.37
C ASN A 232 -4.56 -8.28 -0.42
N ALA A 233 -3.89 -7.78 0.61
CA ALA A 233 -2.43 -7.79 0.73
C ALA A 233 -1.86 -9.21 0.69
N LYS A 234 -2.49 -10.17 1.38
CA LYS A 234 -2.10 -11.59 1.33
C LYS A 234 -2.23 -12.17 -0.09
N GLY A 235 -3.31 -11.86 -0.79
CA GLY A 235 -3.52 -12.29 -2.18
C GLY A 235 -2.43 -11.74 -3.12
N LYS A 236 -2.15 -10.43 -3.04
CA LYS A 236 -1.09 -9.78 -3.81
C LYS A 236 0.30 -10.36 -3.49
N GLN A 237 0.60 -10.57 -2.21
CA GLN A 237 1.87 -11.15 -1.79
C GLN A 237 2.02 -12.59 -2.27
N GLN A 238 0.95 -13.38 -2.30
CA GLN A 238 1.00 -14.73 -2.82
C GLN A 238 1.32 -14.75 -4.33
N ALA A 239 0.66 -13.90 -5.12
CA ALA A 239 0.96 -13.75 -6.55
C ALA A 239 2.41 -13.31 -6.78
N PHE A 240 2.89 -12.36 -5.97
CA PHE A 240 4.27 -11.91 -5.97
C PHE A 240 5.26 -13.03 -5.64
N ALA A 241 5.01 -13.80 -4.58
CA ALA A 241 5.87 -14.91 -4.17
C ALA A 241 5.93 -16.01 -5.25
N ILE A 242 4.82 -16.28 -5.94
CA ILE A 242 4.78 -17.22 -7.08
C ILE A 242 5.69 -16.71 -8.21
N ALA A 243 5.52 -15.45 -8.62
CA ALA A 243 6.33 -14.85 -9.69
C ALA A 243 7.82 -14.84 -9.32
N ARG A 244 8.13 -14.49 -8.08
CA ARG A 244 9.50 -14.49 -7.54
C ARG A 244 10.11 -15.89 -7.56
N PHE A 245 9.39 -16.90 -7.06
CA PHE A 245 9.86 -18.27 -7.08
C PHE A 245 10.16 -18.74 -8.50
N ASN A 246 9.26 -18.49 -9.45
CA ASN A 246 9.44 -18.91 -10.84
C ASN A 246 10.68 -18.27 -11.48
N ALA A 247 10.94 -16.99 -11.16
CA ALA A 247 12.13 -16.29 -11.62
C ALA A 247 13.41 -16.87 -11.02
N ILE A 248 13.43 -17.15 -9.71
CA ILE A 248 14.58 -17.78 -9.04
C ILE A 248 14.83 -19.19 -9.58
N ALA A 249 13.77 -19.98 -9.77
CA ALA A 249 13.88 -21.38 -10.17
C ALA A 249 14.35 -21.55 -11.61
N ASN A 250 14.14 -20.57 -12.48
CA ASN A 250 14.54 -20.61 -13.89
C ASN A 250 14.15 -21.94 -14.57
N SER A 251 12.86 -22.29 -14.50
CA SER A 251 12.26 -23.56 -14.99
C SER A 251 12.50 -24.82 -14.12
N ASN A 252 13.28 -24.75 -13.05
CA ASN A 252 13.42 -25.85 -12.11
C ASN A 252 12.19 -25.99 -11.19
N LYS A 253 12.01 -27.17 -10.60
CA LYS A 253 10.92 -27.43 -9.62
C LYS A 253 11.27 -27.00 -8.19
N THR A 254 12.55 -26.77 -7.93
CA THR A 254 13.08 -26.40 -6.62
C THR A 254 14.18 -25.35 -6.78
N ILE A 255 14.37 -24.56 -5.73
CA ILE A 255 15.43 -23.56 -5.61
C ILE A 255 16.38 -23.91 -4.45
N ASN A 256 17.60 -23.42 -4.51
CA ASN A 256 18.57 -23.45 -3.42
C ASN A 256 19.18 -22.04 -3.18
N GLN A 257 20.14 -21.93 -2.25
CA GLN A 257 20.79 -20.66 -1.92
C GLN A 257 21.54 -20.02 -3.10
N GLU A 258 22.14 -20.82 -3.98
CA GLU A 258 22.87 -20.33 -5.15
C GLU A 258 21.90 -19.74 -6.18
N ASP A 259 20.73 -20.36 -6.36
CA ASP A 259 19.69 -19.83 -7.25
C ASP A 259 19.18 -18.47 -6.76
N VAL A 260 18.98 -18.32 -5.44
CA VAL A 260 18.60 -17.04 -4.82
C VAL A 260 19.67 -15.97 -5.06
N LYS A 261 20.94 -16.33 -4.90
CA LYS A 261 22.06 -15.39 -5.13
C LYS A 261 22.12 -14.93 -6.59
N LYS A 262 22.03 -15.86 -7.55
CA LYS A 262 21.99 -15.54 -8.99
C LYS A 262 20.81 -14.63 -9.33
N PHE A 263 19.64 -14.92 -8.75
CA PHE A 263 18.48 -14.07 -8.93
C PHE A 263 18.69 -12.67 -8.32
N ALA A 264 19.36 -12.56 -7.17
CA ALA A 264 19.70 -11.26 -6.56
C ALA A 264 20.60 -10.43 -7.49
N GLU A 265 21.55 -11.06 -8.19
CA GLU A 265 22.39 -10.40 -9.19
C GLU A 265 21.54 -9.90 -10.38
N GLN A 266 20.61 -10.72 -10.89
CA GLN A 266 19.69 -10.32 -11.96
C GLN A 266 18.77 -9.16 -11.54
N LEU A 267 18.26 -9.21 -10.31
CA LEU A 267 17.44 -8.16 -9.73
C LEU A 267 18.23 -6.86 -9.63
N PHE A 268 19.47 -6.93 -9.16
CA PHE A 268 20.35 -5.76 -9.11
C PHE A 268 20.59 -5.17 -10.49
N ASP A 269 20.95 -6.00 -11.47
CA ASP A 269 21.26 -5.57 -12.84
C ASP A 269 20.04 -4.93 -13.54
N TYR A 270 18.81 -5.33 -13.17
CA TYR A 270 17.58 -4.68 -13.64
C TYR A 270 17.47 -3.22 -13.13
N TRP A 271 17.85 -2.97 -11.88
CA TRP A 271 17.71 -1.65 -11.24
C TRP A 271 18.94 -0.74 -11.39
N ASP A 272 20.12 -1.31 -11.65
CA ASP A 272 21.37 -0.64 -12.07
C ASP A 272 21.37 -0.40 -13.59
N SER A 273 20.30 0.23 -14.09
CA SER A 273 20.07 0.44 -15.53
C SER A 273 21.15 1.28 -16.22
N ASP A 274 21.81 2.17 -15.46
CA ASP A 274 22.92 3.01 -15.91
C ASP A 274 24.29 2.32 -15.81
N LYS A 275 24.34 1.10 -15.25
CA LYS A 275 25.53 0.25 -15.11
C LYS A 275 26.66 0.92 -14.32
N GLN A 276 26.30 1.71 -13.32
CA GLN A 276 27.25 2.39 -12.45
C GLN A 276 27.77 1.45 -11.33
N GLY A 277 27.25 0.23 -11.23
CA GLY A 277 27.60 -0.72 -10.18
C GLY A 277 26.93 -0.42 -8.85
N SER A 278 25.92 0.45 -8.86
CA SER A 278 25.14 0.82 -7.68
C SER A 278 23.73 1.27 -8.08
N ILE A 279 22.71 0.82 -7.33
CA ILE A 279 21.37 1.40 -7.44
C ILE A 279 21.37 2.73 -6.71
N GLN A 280 20.98 3.81 -7.39
CA GLN A 280 20.92 5.17 -6.84
C GLN A 280 19.56 5.82 -7.08
N ILE A 281 19.17 6.74 -6.21
CA ILE A 281 18.04 7.66 -6.45
C ILE A 281 18.59 8.79 -7.34
N GLN A 282 18.05 8.96 -8.56
CA GLN A 282 18.44 10.09 -9.40
C GLN A 282 18.03 11.40 -8.69
N PRO A 283 18.91 12.43 -8.69
CA PRO A 283 18.65 13.70 -8.03
C PRO A 283 17.46 14.47 -8.60
#